data_AF-A0A183G6K7-F1
#
_entry.id   AF-A0A183G6K7-F1
#
_cell.length_a   1.000
_cell.length_b   1.000
_cell.length_c   1.000
_cell.angle_alpha   90.00
_cell.angle_beta   90.00
_cell.angle_gamma   90.00
#
_symmetry.space_group_name_H-M   'P 1'
#
loop_
_entity.id
_entity.type
_entity.pdbx_description
1 polymer ?
#
loop_
_entity_poly.entity_id
_entity_poly.type
_entity_poly.pdbx_seq_one_letter_code
_entity_poly.pdbx_strand_id
1 'polypeptide(L)'
;MTCTCEGKDKDLFLLLKTNPLAAARKGFVKLELLSQPYLKQPCQPLERQEAIQRLIFPLIDVIFRFDGDKDVVNAFRGYIASGMVPAVWVNIVGHLMSHCFTRSILAPVIRTMIVKLIIAYPYHVLHTVLMYKFSENHLHVVNTLLEEAERRVSEKTARTRLHDIIENMTLAHVAYIQFVAAKISDARFFKKRQLSGNKVQYEMTDKLSLVSSSDVLRHVPLPIIEQKVGTPGDYSGQGLVMWDAVEQVCTQADGLSAPKVLMTKGSDGRLYKTIWKVG
;
A
#
# COMPACT_ATOMS: atom_id res chain seq x y z
N MET A 1 -1.21 0.70 39.30
CA MET A 1 -2.18 1.70 38.80
C MET A 1 -2.75 1.21 37.48
N THR A 2 -3.92 0.58 37.55
CA THR A 2 -4.67 0.09 36.39
C THR A 2 -5.41 1.25 35.74
N CYS A 3 -5.06 1.55 34.48
CA CYS A 3 -5.68 2.62 33.70
C CYS A 3 -7.04 2.15 33.19
N THR A 4 -8.12 2.71 33.71
CA THR A 4 -9.50 2.50 33.26
C THR A 4 -9.73 3.21 31.93
N CYS A 5 -9.48 2.53 30.80
CA CYS A 5 -9.70 3.07 29.46
C CYS A 5 -11.10 2.78 28.89
N GLU A 6 -11.87 1.84 29.46
CA GLU A 6 -13.14 1.37 28.87
C GLU A 6 -14.29 2.40 28.87
N GLY A 7 -14.22 3.42 29.76
CA GLY A 7 -15.23 4.49 29.80
C GLY A 7 -15.04 5.59 28.75
N LYS A 8 -13.81 5.83 28.28
CA LYS A 8 -13.48 7.00 27.44
C LYS A 8 -13.76 6.80 25.95
N ASP A 9 -13.85 5.56 25.49
CA ASP A 9 -14.17 5.27 24.08
C ASP A 9 -15.66 5.43 23.79
N LYS A 10 -16.56 5.17 24.75
CA LYS A 10 -18.01 5.42 24.61
C LYS A 10 -18.31 6.90 24.34
N ASP A 11 -17.56 7.82 24.95
CA ASP A 11 -17.72 9.26 24.71
C ASP A 11 -17.37 9.68 23.29
N LEU A 12 -16.35 9.06 22.66
CA LEU A 12 -16.00 9.36 21.28
C LEU A 12 -17.15 8.94 20.36
N PHE A 13 -17.64 7.71 20.50
CA PHE A 13 -18.77 7.17 19.73
C PHE A 13 -20.07 7.98 19.89
N LEU A 14 -20.34 8.50 21.09
CA LEU A 14 -21.50 9.36 21.35
C LEU A 14 -21.33 10.75 20.71
N LEU A 15 -20.13 11.33 20.79
CA LEU A 15 -19.77 12.59 20.13
C LEU A 15 -19.83 12.50 18.60
N LEU A 16 -19.53 11.34 18.00
CA LEU A 16 -19.64 11.13 16.54
C LEU A 16 -21.06 11.39 16.01
N LYS A 17 -22.08 11.23 16.86
CA LYS A 17 -23.49 11.41 16.47
C LYS A 17 -24.04 12.82 16.69
N THR A 18 -23.40 13.63 17.52
CA THR A 18 -23.97 14.92 17.98
C THR A 18 -23.12 16.14 17.64
N ASN A 19 -21.80 15.99 17.46
CA ASN A 19 -20.92 17.08 17.02
C ASN A 19 -19.69 16.53 16.26
N PRO A 20 -19.76 16.43 14.92
CA PRO A 20 -18.73 15.77 14.11
C PRO A 20 -17.38 16.52 14.16
N LEU A 21 -17.38 17.84 14.22
CA LEU A 21 -16.15 18.64 14.33
C LEU A 21 -15.43 18.40 15.66
N ALA A 22 -16.17 18.45 16.78
CA ALA A 22 -15.60 18.20 18.10
C ALA A 22 -15.06 16.77 18.20
N ALA A 23 -15.80 15.81 17.64
CA ALA A 23 -15.38 14.41 17.56
C ALA A 23 -14.09 14.23 16.75
N ALA A 24 -14.01 14.82 15.56
CA ALA A 24 -12.83 14.78 14.70
C ALA A 24 -11.60 15.40 15.41
N ARG A 25 -11.75 16.60 15.99
CA ARG A 25 -10.65 17.27 16.74
C ARG A 25 -10.15 16.44 17.91
N LYS A 26 -11.06 15.89 18.73
CA LYS A 26 -10.71 15.01 19.85
C LYS A 26 -9.99 13.74 19.36
N GLY A 27 -10.45 13.18 18.25
CA GLY A 27 -9.82 12.04 17.58
C GLY A 27 -8.39 12.35 17.10
N PHE A 28 -8.18 13.48 16.43
CA PHE A 28 -6.85 13.90 15.97
C PHE A 28 -5.87 14.10 17.12
N VAL A 29 -6.27 14.78 18.20
CA VAL A 29 -5.41 14.97 19.38
C VAL A 29 -5.04 13.63 20.01
N LYS A 30 -6.02 12.72 20.18
CA LYS A 30 -5.76 11.38 20.73
C LYS A 30 -4.82 10.58 19.82
N LEU A 31 -5.02 10.66 18.51
CA LEU A 31 -4.20 9.94 17.54
C LEU A 31 -2.77 10.47 17.51
N GLU A 32 -2.59 11.79 17.54
CA GLU A 32 -1.28 12.43 17.63
C GLU A 32 -0.50 11.94 18.85
N LEU A 33 -1.14 11.95 20.04
CA LEU A 33 -0.53 11.45 21.28
C LEU A 33 -0.17 9.96 21.20
N LEU A 34 -1.06 9.13 20.67
CA LEU A 34 -0.81 7.69 20.52
C LEU A 34 0.31 7.40 19.52
N SER A 35 0.51 8.29 18.54
CA SER A 35 1.47 8.15 17.45
C SER A 35 2.87 8.65 17.81
N GLN A 36 3.04 9.45 18.87
CA GLN A 36 4.34 10.00 19.27
C GLN A 36 5.48 8.96 19.35
N PRO A 37 5.26 7.72 19.87
CA PRO A 37 6.33 6.73 19.92
C PRO A 37 6.86 6.28 18.56
N TYR A 38 6.05 6.35 17.50
CA TYR A 38 6.46 6.01 16.13
C TYR A 38 7.51 6.97 15.57
N LEU A 39 7.61 8.20 16.12
CA LEU A 39 8.65 9.15 15.74
C LEU A 39 10.04 8.70 16.19
N LYS A 40 10.12 7.92 17.28
CA LYS A 40 11.39 7.42 17.83
C LYS A 40 11.67 6.00 17.40
N GLN A 41 10.63 5.17 17.34
CA GLN A 41 10.74 3.76 17.01
C GLN A 41 9.58 3.38 16.07
N PRO A 42 9.83 3.21 14.76
CA PRO A 42 8.75 2.93 13.81
C PRO A 42 8.04 1.59 14.05
N CYS A 43 8.79 0.59 14.51
CA CYS A 43 8.23 -0.69 14.94
C CYS A 43 7.65 -0.55 16.36
N GLN A 44 6.34 -0.72 16.49
CA GLN A 44 5.65 -0.62 17.79
C GLN A 44 5.04 -1.96 18.19
N PRO A 45 4.86 -2.22 19.50
CA PRO A 45 4.17 -3.40 20.00
C PRO A 45 2.75 -3.53 19.43
N LEU A 46 2.29 -4.77 19.28
CA LEU A 46 0.99 -5.08 18.68
C LEU A 46 -0.16 -4.35 19.38
N GLU A 47 -0.12 -4.24 20.71
CA GLU A 47 -1.17 -3.60 21.51
C GLU A 47 -1.34 -2.11 21.14
N ARG A 48 -0.23 -1.44 20.80
CA ARG A 48 -0.27 -0.03 20.35
C ARG A 48 -0.84 0.06 18.94
N GLN A 49 -0.45 -0.86 18.05
CA GLN A 49 -0.99 -0.92 16.69
C GLN A 49 -2.51 -1.12 16.72
N GLU A 50 -3.00 -2.05 17.55
CA GLU A 50 -4.43 -2.28 17.76
C GLU A 50 -5.15 -1.05 18.31
N ALA A 51 -4.58 -0.37 19.32
CA ALA A 51 -5.17 0.84 19.89
C ALA A 51 -5.30 1.96 18.86
N ILE A 52 -4.32 2.09 17.97
CA ILE A 52 -4.35 3.03 16.85
C ILE A 52 -5.43 2.64 15.85
N GLN A 53 -5.52 1.37 15.44
CA GLN A 53 -6.54 0.92 14.49
C GLN A 53 -7.95 1.15 15.04
N ARG A 54 -8.18 0.83 16.32
CA ARG A 54 -9.46 1.09 17.02
C ARG A 54 -9.85 2.57 17.04
N LEU A 55 -8.89 3.49 16.91
CA LEU A 55 -9.13 4.93 16.81
C LEU A 55 -9.26 5.42 15.35
N ILE A 56 -8.38 4.95 14.46
CA ILE A 56 -8.30 5.41 13.07
C ILE A 56 -9.58 5.06 12.31
N PHE A 57 -10.10 3.85 12.43
CA PHE A 57 -11.27 3.45 11.65
C PHE A 57 -12.52 4.28 11.99
N PRO A 58 -12.90 4.48 13.26
CA PRO A 58 -14.00 5.39 13.61
C PRO A 58 -13.73 6.84 13.20
N LEU A 59 -12.49 7.32 13.31
CA LEU A 59 -12.13 8.68 12.92
C LEU A 59 -12.30 8.89 11.41
N ILE A 60 -11.88 7.91 10.59
CA ILE A 60 -12.07 7.94 9.13
C ILE A 60 -13.54 7.88 8.76
N ASP A 61 -14.33 7.02 9.40
CA ASP A 61 -15.78 6.96 9.16
C ASP A 61 -16.43 8.34 9.35
N VAL A 62 -16.04 9.09 10.38
CA VAL A 62 -16.51 10.47 10.60
C VAL A 62 -16.03 11.40 9.49
N ILE A 63 -14.74 11.40 9.18
CA ILE A 63 -14.19 12.28 8.14
C ILE A 63 -14.87 12.02 6.79
N PHE A 64 -15.12 10.76 6.44
CA PHE A 64 -15.72 10.37 5.17
C PHE A 64 -17.22 10.61 5.12
N ARG A 65 -17.93 10.45 6.25
CA ARG A 65 -19.36 10.76 6.34
C ARG A 65 -19.64 12.26 6.24
N PHE A 66 -18.73 13.09 6.73
CA PHE A 66 -18.84 14.54 6.74
C PHE A 66 -17.85 15.19 5.76
N ASP A 67 -17.64 14.55 4.61
CA ASP A 67 -16.65 14.96 3.61
C ASP A 67 -16.99 16.27 2.88
N GLY A 68 -18.26 16.71 2.94
CA GLY A 68 -18.74 18.01 2.49
C GLY A 68 -18.69 19.11 3.55
N ASP A 69 -18.43 18.78 4.83
CA ASP A 69 -18.38 19.74 5.92
C ASP A 69 -17.01 20.46 5.94
N LYS A 70 -17.02 21.77 5.69
CA LYS A 70 -15.80 22.58 5.60
C LYS A 70 -15.00 22.57 6.88
N ASP A 71 -15.64 22.58 8.05
CA ASP A 71 -14.93 22.66 9.32
C ASP A 71 -14.27 21.35 9.69
N VAL A 72 -14.96 20.22 9.43
CA VAL A 72 -14.38 18.88 9.60
C VAL A 72 -13.19 18.69 8.65
N VAL A 73 -13.35 19.05 7.38
CA VAL A 73 -12.28 18.93 6.36
C VAL A 73 -11.11 19.87 6.68
N ASN A 74 -11.36 21.08 7.16
CA ASN A 74 -10.31 22.00 7.58
C ASN A 74 -9.56 21.49 8.83
N ALA A 75 -10.26 20.91 9.80
CA ALA A 75 -9.63 20.29 10.96
C ALA A 75 -8.71 19.13 10.53
N PHE A 76 -9.17 18.29 9.60
CA PHE A 76 -8.35 17.20 9.07
C PHE A 76 -7.15 17.70 8.27
N ARG A 77 -7.33 18.74 7.43
CA ARG A 77 -6.24 19.40 6.72
C ARG A 77 -5.18 19.93 7.68
N GLY A 78 -5.61 20.58 8.78
CA GLY A 78 -4.72 21.05 9.84
C GLY A 78 -3.92 19.91 10.47
N TYR A 79 -4.59 18.81 10.84
CA TYR A 79 -3.92 17.61 11.34
C TYR A 79 -2.88 17.06 10.36
N ILE A 80 -3.25 16.91 9.08
CA ILE A 80 -2.30 16.44 8.04
C ILE A 80 -1.10 17.38 7.93
N ALA A 81 -1.30 18.69 8.04
CA ALA A 81 -0.22 19.66 7.91
C ALA A 81 0.80 19.53 9.04
N SER A 82 0.37 19.43 10.31
CA SER A 82 1.24 19.61 11.47
C SER A 82 1.33 18.44 12.45
N GLY A 83 0.30 17.59 12.55
CA GLY A 83 0.20 16.54 13.60
C GLY A 83 0.28 15.10 13.09
N MET A 84 0.28 14.90 11.76
CA MET A 84 0.25 13.57 11.17
C MET A 84 1.59 12.85 11.29
N VAL A 85 1.56 11.66 11.88
CA VAL A 85 2.67 10.70 11.87
C VAL A 85 2.42 9.68 10.77
N PRO A 86 3.16 9.66 9.65
CA PRO A 86 2.86 8.81 8.49
C PRO A 86 2.70 7.31 8.79
N ALA A 87 3.46 6.78 9.76
CA ALA A 87 3.54 5.34 10.02
C ALA A 87 2.18 4.71 10.35
N VAL A 88 1.35 5.44 11.11
CA VAL A 88 0.08 4.92 11.61
C VAL A 88 -1.01 4.87 10.53
N TRP A 89 -0.78 5.54 9.40
CA TRP A 89 -1.73 5.64 8.29
C TRP A 89 -1.41 4.70 7.13
N VAL A 90 -0.29 3.99 7.15
CA VAL A 90 0.12 3.06 6.06
C VAL A 90 -0.92 1.95 5.86
N ASN A 91 -1.44 1.38 6.95
CA ASN A 91 -2.33 0.21 6.90
C ASN A 91 -3.72 0.48 6.32
N ILE A 92 -4.05 1.75 6.07
CA ILE A 92 -5.37 2.18 5.60
C ILE A 92 -5.29 2.94 4.27
N VAL A 93 -4.12 2.93 3.62
CA VAL A 93 -3.92 3.55 2.30
C VAL A 93 -4.98 3.08 1.29
N GLY A 94 -5.41 1.82 1.35
CA GLY A 94 -6.50 1.30 0.53
C GLY A 94 -7.81 2.11 0.67
N HIS A 95 -8.21 2.40 1.92
CA HIS A 95 -9.39 3.21 2.21
C HIS A 95 -9.21 4.68 1.82
N LEU A 96 -8.01 5.22 1.98
CA LEU A 96 -7.72 6.60 1.57
C LEU A 96 -7.76 6.74 0.04
N MET A 97 -7.17 5.80 -0.68
CA MET A 97 -7.06 5.83 -2.14
C MET A 97 -8.42 5.83 -2.83
N SER A 98 -9.41 5.09 -2.34
CA SER A 98 -10.76 5.11 -2.94
C SER A 98 -11.41 6.49 -2.88
N HIS A 99 -11.05 7.33 -1.89
CA HIS A 99 -11.59 8.68 -1.74
C HIS A 99 -10.83 9.74 -2.55
N CYS A 100 -9.62 9.45 -3.05
CA CYS A 100 -8.86 10.35 -3.92
C CYS A 100 -9.60 10.73 -5.21
N PHE A 101 -10.52 9.88 -5.68
CA PHE A 101 -11.20 10.01 -6.97
C PHE A 101 -12.61 10.61 -6.85
N THR A 102 -13.07 10.91 -5.63
CA THR A 102 -14.39 11.49 -5.38
C THR A 102 -14.43 12.98 -5.75
N ARG A 103 -15.64 13.52 -5.98
CA ARG A 103 -15.88 14.96 -6.22
C ARG A 103 -16.01 15.77 -4.92
N SER A 104 -15.40 15.29 -3.84
CA SER A 104 -15.51 15.85 -2.49
C SER A 104 -14.45 16.93 -2.23
N ILE A 105 -14.77 17.92 -1.37
CA ILE A 105 -13.77 18.90 -0.90
C ILE A 105 -12.68 18.23 -0.02
N LEU A 106 -12.94 17.02 0.46
CA LEU A 106 -11.99 16.17 1.16
C LEU A 106 -10.94 15.55 0.23
N ALA A 107 -11.27 15.27 -1.03
CA ALA A 107 -10.38 14.54 -1.94
C ALA A 107 -8.99 15.21 -2.11
N PRO A 108 -8.86 16.53 -2.30
CA PRO A 108 -7.55 17.18 -2.36
C PRO A 108 -6.73 17.07 -1.06
N VAL A 109 -7.41 17.00 0.09
CA VAL A 109 -6.78 16.81 1.41
C VAL A 109 -6.23 15.40 1.53
N ILE A 110 -7.00 14.40 1.10
CA ILE A 110 -6.56 12.99 1.04
C ILE A 110 -5.40 12.82 0.06
N ARG A 111 -5.45 13.46 -1.12
CA ARG A 111 -4.32 13.44 -2.08
C ARG A 111 -3.04 13.99 -1.45
N THR A 112 -3.13 15.10 -0.71
CA THR A 112 -2.00 15.67 0.04
C THR A 112 -1.44 14.69 1.06
N MET A 113 -2.32 13.95 1.73
CA MET A 113 -1.94 12.91 2.66
C MET A 113 -1.23 11.73 1.97
N ILE A 114 -1.77 11.21 0.86
CA ILE A 114 -1.14 10.14 0.08
C ILE A 114 0.25 10.56 -0.40
N VAL A 115 0.43 11.79 -0.87
CA VAL A 115 1.75 12.32 -1.24
C VAL A 115 2.73 12.23 -0.06
N LYS A 116 2.32 12.65 1.15
CA LYS A 116 3.16 12.52 2.36
C LYS A 116 3.48 11.05 2.68
N LEU A 117 2.54 10.14 2.46
CA LEU A 117 2.74 8.70 2.67
C LEU A 117 3.70 8.10 1.63
N ILE A 118 3.60 8.47 0.35
CA ILE A 118 4.54 8.04 -0.71
C ILE A 118 5.96 8.47 -0.35
N ILE A 119 6.15 9.73 0.08
CA ILE A 119 7.46 10.24 0.49
C ILE A 119 7.99 9.49 1.72
N ALA A 120 7.13 9.18 2.69
CA ALA A 120 7.58 8.54 3.92
C ALA A 120 7.83 7.03 3.77
N TYR A 121 6.98 6.32 3.01
CA TYR A 121 6.95 4.86 2.93
C TYR A 121 6.59 4.38 1.52
N PRO A 122 7.42 4.66 0.50
CA PRO A 122 7.06 4.37 -0.89
C PRO A 122 6.77 2.89 -1.10
N TYR A 123 7.57 2.00 -0.52
CA TYR A 123 7.42 0.55 -0.63
C TYR A 123 6.10 0.00 -0.08
N HIS A 124 5.53 0.61 0.96
CA HIS A 124 4.25 0.17 1.54
C HIS A 124 3.05 0.79 0.82
N VAL A 125 3.21 1.99 0.25
CA VAL A 125 2.11 2.79 -0.29
C VAL A 125 1.92 2.54 -1.79
N LEU A 126 3.02 2.41 -2.54
CA LEU A 126 2.98 2.35 -4.00
C LEU A 126 2.30 1.10 -4.54
N HIS A 127 2.33 -0.04 -3.85
CA HIS A 127 1.56 -1.21 -4.29
C HIS A 127 0.06 -0.88 -4.41
N THR A 128 -0.49 -0.10 -3.47
CA THR A 128 -1.90 0.31 -3.52
C THR A 128 -2.12 1.41 -4.54
N VAL A 129 -1.24 2.41 -4.60
CA VAL A 129 -1.38 3.54 -5.54
C VAL A 129 -1.33 3.07 -6.99
N LEU A 130 -0.39 2.18 -7.33
CA LEU A 130 -0.17 1.70 -8.69
C LEU A 130 -1.28 0.79 -9.21
N MET A 131 -2.05 0.13 -8.33
CA MET A 131 -3.27 -0.58 -8.75
C MET A 131 -4.26 0.33 -9.50
N TYR A 132 -4.32 1.62 -9.12
CA TYR A 132 -5.20 2.59 -9.77
C TYR A 132 -4.57 3.23 -11.02
N LYS A 133 -3.24 3.12 -11.21
CA LYS A 133 -2.55 3.74 -12.35
C LYS A 133 -3.04 3.19 -13.69
N PHE A 134 -3.40 1.91 -13.74
CA PHE A 134 -3.81 1.23 -14.97
C PHE A 134 -5.33 1.29 -15.23
N SER A 135 -6.06 2.08 -14.45
CA SER A 135 -7.45 2.42 -14.72
C SER A 135 -7.52 3.76 -15.46
N GLU A 136 -8.12 3.79 -16.64
CA GLU A 136 -8.23 5.02 -17.47
C GLU A 136 -8.85 6.19 -16.68
N ASN A 137 -9.84 5.91 -15.84
CA ASN A 137 -10.54 6.91 -15.03
C ASN A 137 -9.68 7.52 -13.91
N HIS A 138 -8.61 6.85 -13.49
CA HIS A 138 -7.82 7.20 -12.31
C HIS A 138 -6.37 7.59 -12.63
N LEU A 139 -5.87 7.23 -13.81
CA LEU A 139 -4.50 7.45 -14.27
C LEU A 139 -4.01 8.89 -14.02
N HIS A 140 -4.81 9.90 -14.39
CA HIS A 140 -4.41 11.30 -14.25
C HIS A 140 -4.14 11.66 -12.79
N VAL A 141 -5.04 11.29 -11.88
CA VAL A 141 -4.90 11.56 -10.44
C VAL A 141 -3.67 10.84 -9.88
N VAL A 142 -3.43 9.59 -10.29
CA VAL A 142 -2.26 8.82 -9.84
C VAL A 142 -0.96 9.46 -10.32
N ASN A 143 -0.86 9.87 -11.59
CA ASN A 143 0.33 10.55 -12.10
C ASN A 143 0.61 11.85 -11.34
N THR A 144 -0.43 12.66 -11.08
CA THR A 144 -0.28 13.88 -10.27
C THR A 144 0.22 13.58 -8.85
N LEU A 145 -0.22 12.49 -8.21
CA LEU A 145 0.28 12.10 -6.89
C LEU A 145 1.77 11.73 -6.90
N LEU A 146 2.20 10.98 -7.92
CA LEU A 146 3.60 10.55 -8.05
C LEU A 146 4.52 11.74 -8.36
N GLU A 147 4.16 12.58 -9.33
CA GLU A 147 4.90 13.80 -9.69
C GLU A 147 5.02 14.75 -8.50
N GLU A 148 3.92 14.94 -7.75
CA GLU A 148 3.90 15.81 -6.58
C GLU A 148 4.76 15.25 -5.43
N ALA A 149 4.82 13.93 -5.27
CA ALA A 149 5.69 13.30 -4.28
C ALA A 149 7.17 13.57 -4.58
N GLU A 150 7.61 13.35 -5.80
CA GLU A 150 8.98 13.66 -6.24
C GLU A 150 9.31 15.14 -6.08
N ARG A 151 8.40 16.02 -6.54
CA ARG A 151 8.58 17.47 -6.49
C ARG A 151 8.78 18.00 -5.07
N ARG A 152 8.13 17.38 -4.07
CA ARG A 152 8.21 17.80 -2.66
C ARG A 152 9.46 17.33 -1.93
N VAL A 153 10.21 16.37 -2.47
CA VAL A 153 11.49 15.96 -1.89
C VAL A 153 12.56 16.99 -2.27
N SER A 154 13.02 17.76 -1.28
CA SER A 154 13.97 18.86 -1.50
C SER A 154 15.39 18.37 -1.80
N GLU A 155 15.83 17.29 -1.15
CA GLU A 155 17.16 16.73 -1.34
C GLU A 155 17.24 15.98 -2.67
N LYS A 156 18.18 16.36 -3.54
CA LYS A 156 18.30 15.81 -4.90
C LYS A 156 18.51 14.29 -4.90
N THR A 157 19.40 13.80 -4.04
CA THR A 157 19.75 12.38 -3.88
C THR A 157 18.55 11.55 -3.42
N ALA A 158 17.84 12.01 -2.40
CA ALA A 158 16.60 11.38 -1.95
C ALA A 158 15.51 11.40 -3.02
N ARG A 159 15.38 12.50 -3.78
CA ARG A 159 14.42 12.60 -4.89
C ARG A 159 14.72 11.62 -6.01
N THR A 160 15.99 11.50 -6.40
CA THR A 160 16.43 10.50 -7.39
C THR A 160 16.12 9.08 -6.90
N ARG A 161 16.40 8.77 -5.62
CA ARG A 161 16.05 7.47 -5.06
C ARG A 161 14.55 7.19 -5.07
N LEU A 162 13.72 8.17 -4.70
CA LEU A 162 12.27 8.03 -4.76
C LEU A 162 11.78 7.79 -6.20
N HIS A 163 12.36 8.50 -7.17
CA HIS A 163 12.08 8.32 -8.59
C HIS A 163 12.40 6.88 -9.04
N ASP A 164 13.60 6.39 -8.74
CA ASP A 164 14.00 5.01 -9.06
C ASP A 164 13.03 3.97 -8.44
N ILE A 165 12.56 4.21 -7.21
CA ILE A 165 11.58 3.33 -6.56
C ILE A 165 10.24 3.36 -7.32
N ILE A 166 9.74 4.55 -7.67
CA ILE A 166 8.48 4.71 -8.42
C ILE A 166 8.58 4.00 -9.77
N GLU A 167 9.68 4.14 -10.49
CA GLU A 167 9.91 3.48 -11.78
C GLU A 167 9.97 1.95 -11.62
N ASN A 168 10.80 1.44 -10.70
CA ASN A 168 10.94 0.01 -10.47
C ASN A 168 9.61 -0.64 -10.06
N MET A 169 8.86 -0.01 -9.15
CA MET A 169 7.55 -0.52 -8.75
C MET A 169 6.52 -0.42 -9.88
N THR A 170 6.56 0.63 -10.71
CA THR A 170 5.69 0.74 -11.89
C THR A 170 5.95 -0.38 -12.88
N LEU A 171 7.22 -0.65 -13.21
CA LEU A 171 7.62 -1.74 -14.10
C LEU A 171 7.24 -3.11 -13.53
N ALA A 172 7.40 -3.32 -12.22
CA ALA A 172 6.94 -4.53 -11.56
C ALA A 172 5.43 -4.74 -11.69
N HIS A 173 4.63 -3.68 -11.49
CA HIS A 173 3.17 -3.77 -11.70
C HIS A 173 2.78 -4.04 -13.15
N VAL A 174 3.49 -3.47 -14.12
CA VAL A 174 3.30 -3.83 -15.55
C VAL A 174 3.56 -5.33 -15.77
N ALA A 175 4.64 -5.86 -15.20
CA ALA A 175 4.95 -7.28 -15.27
C ALA A 175 3.89 -8.16 -14.60
N TYR A 176 3.36 -7.74 -13.45
CA TYR A 176 2.27 -8.43 -12.74
C TYR A 176 1.01 -8.48 -13.58
N ILE A 177 0.60 -7.35 -14.16
CA ILE A 177 -0.59 -7.26 -15.02
C ILE A 177 -0.43 -8.13 -16.26
N GLN A 178 0.73 -8.06 -16.93
CA GLN A 178 1.00 -8.89 -18.10
C GLN A 178 0.94 -10.38 -17.76
N PHE A 179 1.54 -10.79 -16.64
CA PHE A 179 1.55 -12.19 -16.21
C PHE A 179 0.14 -12.71 -15.89
N VAL A 180 -0.68 -11.89 -15.23
CA VAL A 180 -2.09 -12.20 -14.96
C VAL A 180 -2.88 -12.32 -16.26
N ALA A 181 -2.73 -11.36 -17.17
CA ALA A 181 -3.47 -11.29 -18.44
C ALA A 181 -3.05 -12.36 -19.47
N ALA A 182 -1.79 -12.79 -19.47
CA ALA A 182 -1.30 -13.79 -20.42
C ALA A 182 -2.04 -15.13 -20.23
N LYS A 183 -2.64 -15.67 -21.29
CA LYS A 183 -3.32 -16.97 -21.23
C LYS A 183 -2.27 -18.08 -21.10
N ILE A 184 -2.49 -19.03 -20.18
CA ILE A 184 -1.54 -20.14 -19.97
C ILE A 184 -1.34 -21.02 -21.22
N SER A 185 -2.30 -20.99 -22.15
CA SER A 185 -2.25 -21.70 -23.43
C SER A 185 -1.46 -20.97 -24.51
N ASP A 186 -1.03 -19.73 -24.28
CA ASP A 186 -0.27 -18.95 -25.26
C ASP A 186 1.19 -19.38 -25.27
N ALA A 187 1.57 -20.11 -26.32
CA ALA A 187 2.90 -20.69 -26.50
C ALA A 187 4.02 -19.64 -26.59
N ARG A 188 3.70 -18.37 -26.85
CA ARG A 188 4.69 -17.28 -26.82
C ARG A 188 5.21 -17.02 -25.41
N PHE A 189 4.36 -17.26 -24.40
CA PHE A 189 4.64 -16.99 -22.99
C PHE A 189 4.87 -18.26 -22.16
N PHE A 190 4.24 -19.38 -22.54
CA PHE A 190 4.24 -20.61 -21.75
C PHE A 190 4.52 -21.85 -22.60
N LYS A 191 5.46 -22.68 -22.15
CA LYS A 191 5.71 -24.01 -22.71
C LYS A 191 5.15 -25.06 -21.76
N LYS A 192 4.14 -25.80 -22.22
CA LYS A 192 3.54 -26.89 -21.43
C LYS A 192 4.56 -28.03 -21.26
N ARG A 193 4.79 -28.43 -20.01
CA ARG A 193 5.59 -29.59 -19.62
C ARG A 193 4.72 -30.59 -18.87
N GLN A 194 4.62 -31.81 -19.40
CA GLN A 194 3.92 -32.91 -18.76
C GLN A 194 4.88 -33.61 -17.79
N LEU A 195 4.50 -33.70 -16.52
CA LEU A 195 5.23 -34.48 -15.51
C LEU A 195 4.56 -35.83 -15.27
N SER A 196 5.26 -36.70 -14.55
CA SER A 196 4.72 -37.97 -14.08
C SER A 196 3.47 -37.76 -13.20
N GLY A 197 2.48 -38.66 -13.36
CA GLY A 197 1.26 -38.65 -12.56
C GLY A 197 0.25 -37.55 -12.90
N ASN A 198 -0.01 -37.30 -14.19
CA ASN A 198 -0.96 -36.30 -14.69
C ASN A 198 -0.72 -34.84 -14.26
N LYS A 199 0.43 -34.54 -13.65
CA LYS A 199 0.79 -33.17 -13.27
C LYS A 199 1.26 -32.39 -14.49
N VAL A 200 0.73 -31.18 -14.66
CA VAL A 200 1.12 -30.26 -15.73
C VAL A 200 1.81 -29.06 -15.11
N GLN A 201 2.95 -28.69 -15.68
CA GLN A 201 3.67 -27.46 -15.40
C GLN A 201 3.82 -26.63 -16.67
N TYR A 202 4.01 -25.33 -16.49
CA TYR A 202 4.20 -24.38 -17.58
C TYR A 202 5.51 -23.65 -17.34
N GLU A 203 6.47 -23.91 -18.22
CA GLU A 203 7.71 -23.15 -18.25
C GLU A 203 7.44 -21.77 -18.85
N MET A 204 7.86 -20.74 -18.14
CA MET A 204 7.71 -19.35 -18.52
C MET A 204 8.84 -18.92 -19.45
N THR A 205 8.51 -18.27 -20.56
CA THR A 205 9.51 -17.75 -21.50
C THR A 205 10.00 -16.36 -21.09
N ASP A 206 11.10 -15.93 -21.71
CA ASP A 206 11.66 -14.57 -21.59
C ASP A 206 10.70 -13.47 -22.08
N LYS A 207 9.68 -13.82 -22.87
CA LYS A 207 8.64 -12.89 -23.32
C LYS A 207 7.72 -12.41 -22.20
N LEU A 208 7.68 -13.12 -21.07
CA LEU A 208 7.01 -12.63 -19.87
C LEU A 208 7.91 -11.63 -19.15
N SER A 209 7.42 -10.41 -18.94
CA SER A 209 8.12 -9.35 -18.20
C SER A 209 8.47 -9.78 -16.78
N LEU A 210 7.71 -10.69 -16.16
CA LEU A 210 8.05 -11.25 -14.86
C LEU A 210 9.39 -12.03 -14.88
N VAL A 211 9.76 -12.60 -16.04
CA VAL A 211 11.02 -13.32 -16.25
C VAL A 211 12.10 -12.36 -16.75
N SER A 212 11.83 -11.59 -17.81
CA SER A 212 12.82 -10.71 -18.44
C SER A 212 13.18 -9.47 -17.62
N SER A 213 12.32 -9.03 -16.69
CA SER A 213 12.58 -7.90 -15.79
C SER A 213 12.98 -8.34 -14.38
N SER A 214 13.58 -9.53 -14.24
CA SER A 214 13.99 -10.08 -12.94
C SER A 214 14.92 -9.14 -12.14
N ASP A 215 15.82 -8.43 -12.80
CA ASP A 215 16.69 -7.45 -12.13
C ASP A 215 15.91 -6.26 -11.56
N VAL A 216 14.86 -5.80 -12.23
CA VAL A 216 13.97 -4.75 -11.68
C VAL A 216 13.21 -5.29 -10.48
N LEU A 217 12.67 -6.51 -10.58
CA LEU A 217 11.90 -7.12 -9.49
C LEU A 217 12.71 -7.23 -8.19
N ARG A 218 14.02 -7.50 -8.28
CA ARG A 218 14.91 -7.58 -7.11
C ARG A 218 14.99 -6.29 -6.27
N HIS A 219 14.59 -5.16 -6.85
CA HIS A 219 14.52 -3.86 -6.17
C HIS A 219 13.13 -3.56 -5.60
N VAL A 220 12.19 -4.50 -5.70
CA VAL A 220 10.80 -4.35 -5.28
C VAL A 220 10.49 -5.32 -4.13
N PRO A 221 9.72 -4.88 -3.12
CA PRO A 221 9.26 -5.78 -2.06
C PRO A 221 8.34 -6.87 -2.61
N LEU A 222 8.39 -8.06 -1.99
CA LEU A 222 7.41 -9.09 -2.25
C LEU A 222 6.01 -8.62 -1.77
N PRO A 223 5.00 -8.54 -2.66
CA PRO A 223 3.71 -7.95 -2.34
C PRO A 223 2.82 -8.83 -1.45
N ILE A 224 3.14 -10.11 -1.31
CA ILE A 224 2.33 -11.09 -0.55
C ILE A 224 2.74 -11.20 0.92
N ILE A 225 3.81 -10.52 1.33
CA ILE A 225 4.34 -10.57 2.69
C ILE A 225 4.01 -9.26 3.39
N GLU A 226 3.60 -9.34 4.65
CA GLU A 226 3.52 -8.16 5.49
C GLU A 226 4.94 -7.60 5.74
N GLN A 227 5.20 -6.43 5.16
CA GLN A 227 6.49 -5.77 5.23
C GLN A 227 6.60 -4.96 6.52
N LYS A 228 7.72 -5.11 7.24
CA LYS A 228 7.99 -4.29 8.43
C LYS A 228 8.05 -2.82 8.06
N VAL A 229 7.46 -1.96 8.90
CA VAL A 229 7.52 -0.50 8.71
C VAL A 229 8.84 0.00 9.27
N GLY A 230 9.67 0.57 8.38
CA GLY A 230 10.98 1.15 8.69
C GLY A 230 10.91 2.61 9.12
N THR A 231 12.03 3.31 9.07
CA THR A 231 12.10 4.77 9.34
C THR A 231 11.46 5.56 8.19
N PRO A 232 10.69 6.63 8.48
CA PRO A 232 10.10 7.44 7.42
C PRO A 232 11.19 8.10 6.55
N GLY A 233 11.03 8.01 5.24
CA GLY A 233 11.98 8.53 4.25
C GLY A 233 13.21 7.65 4.04
N ASP A 234 13.24 6.45 4.63
CA ASP A 234 14.27 5.45 4.33
C ASP A 234 13.96 4.77 2.99
N TYR A 235 14.74 5.12 1.97
CA TYR A 235 14.64 4.59 0.62
C TYR A 235 15.61 3.42 0.35
N SER A 236 16.30 2.92 1.37
CA SER A 236 17.26 1.82 1.20
C SER A 236 16.58 0.47 0.94
N GLY A 237 15.33 0.31 1.41
CA GLY A 237 14.65 -0.99 1.44
C GLY A 237 15.24 -1.96 2.46
N GLN A 238 16.15 -1.50 3.34
CA GLN A 238 16.78 -2.34 4.35
C GLN A 238 15.73 -2.93 5.30
N GLY A 239 15.77 -4.25 5.47
CA GLY A 239 14.83 -4.97 6.32
C GLY A 239 13.49 -5.33 5.66
N LEU A 240 13.29 -4.97 4.38
CA LEU A 240 12.19 -5.48 3.56
C LEU A 240 12.57 -6.81 2.91
N VAL A 241 11.58 -7.67 2.71
CA VAL A 241 11.75 -8.91 1.93
C VAL A 241 11.48 -8.56 0.47
N MET A 242 12.53 -8.51 -0.34
CA MET A 242 12.48 -8.22 -1.77
C MET A 242 12.31 -9.51 -2.59
N TRP A 243 12.00 -9.38 -3.88
CA TRP A 243 12.15 -10.51 -4.79
C TRP A 243 13.62 -10.94 -4.87
N ASP A 244 13.90 -12.24 -4.89
CA ASP A 244 15.24 -12.78 -5.19
C ASP A 244 15.26 -13.42 -6.59
N ALA A 245 14.73 -14.64 -6.68
CA ALA A 245 14.58 -15.38 -7.92
C ALA A 245 13.10 -15.66 -8.19
N VAL A 246 12.67 -15.35 -9.41
CA VAL A 246 11.38 -15.81 -9.95
C VAL A 246 11.62 -17.22 -10.49
N GLU A 247 10.93 -18.23 -9.95
CA GLU A 247 11.00 -19.55 -10.56
C GLU A 247 10.43 -19.48 -11.97
N GLN A 248 11.06 -20.14 -12.93
CA GLN A 248 10.63 -20.09 -14.34
C GLN A 248 9.52 -21.09 -14.65
N VAL A 249 8.85 -21.62 -13.63
CA VAL A 249 7.79 -22.61 -13.78
C VAL A 249 6.60 -22.19 -12.94
N CYS A 250 5.42 -22.25 -13.54
CA CYS A 250 4.15 -22.10 -12.83
C CYS A 250 3.21 -23.27 -13.11
N THR A 251 2.16 -23.37 -12.32
CA THR A 251 1.07 -24.33 -12.51
C THR A 251 -0.24 -23.58 -12.68
N GLN A 252 -1.24 -24.23 -13.26
CA GLN A 252 -2.60 -23.73 -13.29
C GLN A 252 -3.42 -24.50 -12.25
N ALA A 253 -4.13 -23.77 -11.38
CA ALA A 253 -5.09 -24.38 -10.48
C ALA A 253 -6.44 -24.58 -11.18
N ASP A 254 -7.20 -25.56 -10.72
CA ASP A 254 -8.55 -25.82 -11.20
C ASP A 254 -9.54 -24.73 -10.74
N GLY A 255 -10.63 -24.55 -11.51
CA GLY A 255 -11.73 -23.65 -11.17
C GLY A 255 -12.07 -22.64 -12.27
N LEU A 256 -13.15 -21.88 -12.08
CA LEU A 256 -13.73 -20.99 -13.09
C LEU A 256 -12.74 -19.94 -13.63
N SER A 257 -11.93 -19.34 -12.75
CA SER A 257 -10.91 -18.36 -13.15
C SER A 257 -9.53 -18.96 -13.42
N ALA A 258 -9.37 -20.28 -13.20
CA ALA A 258 -8.16 -21.08 -13.36
C ALA A 258 -6.83 -20.32 -13.10
N PRO A 259 -6.58 -19.87 -11.85
CA PRO A 259 -5.48 -18.95 -11.54
C PRO A 259 -4.12 -19.62 -11.71
N LYS A 260 -3.09 -18.81 -11.99
CA LYS A 260 -1.70 -19.28 -12.06
C LYS A 260 -1.12 -19.32 -10.67
N VAL A 261 -0.37 -20.39 -10.37
CA VAL A 261 0.31 -20.59 -9.10
C VAL A 261 1.81 -20.62 -9.38
N LEU A 262 2.53 -19.70 -8.75
CA LEU A 262 3.97 -19.51 -8.94
C LEU A 262 4.67 -19.55 -7.58
N MET A 263 5.77 -20.30 -7.52
CA MET A 263 6.68 -20.24 -6.38
C MET A 263 7.72 -19.15 -6.65
N THR A 264 8.08 -18.40 -5.62
CA THR A 264 9.12 -17.37 -5.71
C THR A 264 9.95 -17.36 -4.45
N LYS A 265 11.23 -17.01 -4.59
CA LYS A 265 12.14 -16.88 -3.46
C LYS A 265 12.24 -15.41 -3.05
N GLY A 266 12.14 -15.14 -1.75
CA GLY A 266 12.42 -13.84 -1.17
C GLY A 266 13.91 -13.65 -0.88
N SER A 267 14.34 -12.39 -0.71
CA SER A 267 15.70 -12.05 -0.29
C SER A 267 16.07 -12.61 1.10
N ASP A 268 15.09 -13.05 1.88
CA ASP A 268 15.24 -13.77 3.15
C ASP A 268 15.52 -15.27 2.99
N GLY A 269 15.64 -15.75 1.75
CA GLY A 269 15.92 -17.14 1.43
C GLY A 269 14.70 -18.07 1.45
N ARG A 270 13.51 -17.56 1.80
CA ARG A 270 12.30 -18.38 1.92
C ARG A 270 11.56 -18.50 0.59
N LEU A 271 10.89 -19.63 0.40
CA LEU A 271 10.02 -19.86 -0.74
C LEU A 271 8.58 -19.48 -0.39
N TYR A 272 7.96 -18.71 -1.28
CA TYR A 272 6.61 -18.21 -1.14
C TYR A 272 5.75 -18.66 -2.31
N LYS A 273 4.54 -19.12 -1.99
CA LYS A 273 3.53 -19.50 -2.99
C LYS A 273 2.66 -18.29 -3.30
N THR A 274 2.67 -17.86 -4.55
CA THR A 274 1.85 -16.74 -5.05
C THR A 274 0.72 -17.26 -5.93
N ILE A 275 -0.47 -16.67 -5.80
CA ILE A 275 -1.66 -16.99 -6.60
C ILE A 275 -2.03 -15.77 -7.42
N TRP A 276 -2.13 -15.97 -8.73
CA TRP A 276 -2.35 -14.92 -9.71
C TRP A 276 -3.69 -15.14 -10.41
N LYS A 277 -4.63 -14.25 -10.11
CA LYS A 277 -6.03 -14.36 -10.55
C LYS A 277 -6.38 -13.17 -11.43
N VAL A 278 -7.09 -13.42 -12.53
CA VAL A 278 -7.77 -12.39 -13.31
C VAL A 278 -9.02 -11.96 -12.54
N GLY A 279 -9.13 -10.65 -12.27
CA GLY A 279 -10.29 -10.05 -11.58
C GLY A 279 -11.57 -10.17 -12.38
#